data_AF-W2JDE8-F1
#
_entry.id   AF-W2JDE8-F1
#
_cell.length_a   1.000
_cell.length_b   1.000
_cell.length_c   1.000
_cell.angle_alpha   90.00
_cell.angle_beta   90.00
_cell.angle_gamma   90.00
#
_symmetry.space_group_name_H-M   'P 1'
#
loop_
_entity.id
_entity.type
_entity.pdbx_description
1 polymer ?
#
loop_
_entity_poly.entity_id
_entity_poly.type
_entity_poly.pdbx_seq_one_letter_code
_entity_poly.pdbx_strand_id
1 'polypeptide(L)'
;MGDADSAQWNALDESFGGDGSPYKFLMCYFHVAKKIYGKTRSFDTNVAAMVMRDLHELHFSRSDSEFQERKAEVLGKWEGYTQLRKFVSYFRSVWLNARVWRWQCYHTVSGFATTNNPCEAYNATIKRDVTLRRKLKVGALIDQLLILCRGESVRARAFAQSPGVDDRMVRRARALARAGLLREFTPERTSIAFLLGSD
;
A
#
# COMPACT_ATOMS: atom_id res chain seq x y z
N MET A 1 -5.32 -8.28 -0.32
CA MET A 1 -4.13 -7.49 0.09
C MET A 1 -3.80 -7.83 1.53
N GLY A 2 -2.54 -8.12 1.86
CA GLY A 2 -2.15 -8.57 3.20
C GLY A 2 -0.82 -7.98 3.68
N ASP A 3 -0.39 -8.45 4.85
CA ASP A 3 0.88 -8.06 5.46
C ASP A 3 2.02 -8.92 4.93
N ALA A 4 3.26 -8.48 5.18
CA ALA A 4 4.46 -9.26 4.92
C ALA A 4 4.65 -10.36 6.00
N ASP A 5 3.63 -11.21 6.17
CA ASP A 5 3.59 -12.32 7.10
C ASP A 5 3.50 -13.66 6.34
N SER A 6 4.40 -14.59 6.65
CA SER A 6 4.48 -15.87 5.95
C SER A 6 3.29 -16.78 6.24
N ALA A 7 2.73 -16.72 7.45
CA ALA A 7 1.58 -17.55 7.80
C ALA A 7 0.33 -17.11 7.04
N GLN A 8 0.10 -15.79 6.93
CA GLN A 8 -0.97 -15.24 6.08
C GLN A 8 -0.82 -15.65 4.62
N TRP A 9 0.39 -15.52 4.06
CA TRP A 9 0.63 -15.90 2.67
C TRP A 9 0.38 -17.39 2.45
N ASN A 10 0.96 -18.26 3.30
CA ASN A 10 0.82 -19.71 3.18
C ASN A 10 -0.66 -20.13 3.26
N ALA A 11 -1.40 -19.63 4.25
CA ALA A 11 -2.80 -20.01 4.44
C ALA A 11 -3.69 -19.60 3.25
N LEU A 12 -3.47 -18.40 2.70
CA LEU A 12 -4.24 -17.93 1.56
C LEU A 12 -3.83 -18.61 0.24
N ASP A 13 -2.54 -18.89 0.05
CA ASP A 13 -2.05 -19.60 -1.12
C ASP A 13 -2.51 -21.07 -1.11
N GLU A 14 -2.53 -21.72 0.05
CA GLU A 14 -3.09 -23.08 0.21
C GLU A 14 -4.60 -23.11 -0.06
N SER A 15 -5.34 -22.09 0.39
CA SER A 15 -6.80 -22.07 0.27
C SER A 15 -7.30 -21.63 -1.12
N PHE A 16 -6.59 -20.70 -1.76
CA PHE A 16 -7.05 -20.01 -2.96
C PHE A 16 -6.06 -20.05 -4.13
N GLY A 17 -4.83 -20.52 -3.90
CA GLY A 17 -3.82 -20.69 -4.94
C GLY A 17 -4.02 -21.97 -5.77
N GLY A 18 -2.97 -22.37 -6.48
CA GLY A 18 -2.99 -23.52 -7.39
C GLY A 18 -3.00 -23.15 -8.87
N ASP A 19 -2.71 -24.14 -9.71
CA ASP A 19 -2.60 -23.97 -11.16
C ASP A 19 -3.93 -23.49 -11.77
N GLY A 20 -3.86 -22.41 -12.55
CA GLY A 20 -5.03 -21.79 -13.18
C GLY A 20 -5.86 -20.89 -12.25
N SER A 21 -5.49 -20.74 -10.97
CA SER A 21 -6.21 -19.84 -10.07
C SER A 21 -6.03 -18.37 -10.48
N PRO A 22 -7.11 -17.56 -10.56
CA PRO A 22 -7.01 -16.12 -10.76
C PRO A 22 -6.54 -15.36 -9.52
N TYR A 23 -6.39 -16.05 -8.37
CA TYR A 23 -5.98 -15.46 -7.11
C TYR A 23 -4.58 -14.83 -7.20
N LYS A 24 -4.46 -13.61 -6.68
CA LYS A 24 -3.18 -12.90 -6.56
C LYS A 24 -3.06 -12.30 -5.17
N PHE A 25 -2.08 -12.75 -4.40
CA PHE A 25 -1.71 -12.07 -3.17
C PHE A 25 -1.09 -10.70 -3.50
N LEU A 26 -1.69 -9.63 -2.98
CA LEU A 26 -1.19 -8.27 -3.07
C LEU A 26 -0.54 -7.86 -1.75
N MET A 27 0.69 -7.36 -1.82
CA MET A 27 1.42 -6.83 -0.68
C MET A 27 1.00 -5.39 -0.41
N CYS A 28 0.67 -5.07 0.83
CA CYS A 28 0.33 -3.69 1.16
C CYS A 28 1.54 -2.74 1.05
N TYR A 29 1.42 -1.71 0.21
CA TYR A 29 2.43 -0.68 0.06
C TYR A 29 2.80 0.04 1.37
N PHE A 30 1.83 0.33 2.25
CA PHE A 30 2.13 0.95 3.55
C PHE A 30 3.10 0.09 4.37
N HIS A 31 2.96 -1.24 4.33
CA HIS A 31 3.87 -2.14 5.03
C HIS A 31 5.27 -2.14 4.42
N VAL A 32 5.37 -2.10 3.09
CA VAL A 32 6.64 -1.90 2.38
C VAL A 32 7.28 -0.58 2.84
N ALA A 33 6.57 0.54 2.67
CA ALA A 33 7.06 1.87 3.00
C ALA A 33 7.48 2.01 4.47
N LYS A 34 6.69 1.46 5.40
CA LYS A 34 7.02 1.48 6.84
C LYS A 34 8.30 0.70 7.15
N LYS A 35 8.49 -0.47 6.55
CA LYS A 35 9.70 -1.29 6.76
C LYS A 35 10.92 -0.65 6.10
N ILE A 36 10.77 -0.09 4.91
CA ILE A 36 11.83 0.65 4.22
C ILE A 36 12.23 1.89 5.00
N TYR A 37 11.26 2.70 5.45
CA TYR A 37 11.52 3.83 6.33
C TYR A 37 12.32 3.42 7.58
N GLY A 38 11.95 2.32 8.23
CA GLY A 38 12.69 1.78 9.36
C GLY A 38 14.15 1.44 9.03
N LYS A 39 14.41 0.93 7.82
CA LYS A 39 15.77 0.60 7.33
C LYS A 39 16.57 1.82 6.90
N THR A 40 15.92 2.93 6.53
CA THR A 40 16.59 4.17 6.12
C THR A 40 16.90 5.11 7.26
N ARG A 41 16.40 4.85 8.49
CA ARG A 41 16.67 5.67 9.69
C ARG A 41 18.14 5.85 10.04
N SER A 42 18.99 4.91 9.64
CA SER A 42 20.43 4.97 9.89
C SER A 42 21.22 5.68 8.78
N PHE A 43 20.57 6.13 7.71
CA PHE A 43 21.20 6.85 6.62
C PHE A 43 21.05 8.36 6.80
N ASP A 44 21.90 9.11 6.09
CA ASP A 44 21.75 10.56 5.98
C ASP A 44 20.37 10.94 5.45
N THR A 45 19.85 12.08 5.89
CA THR A 45 18.50 12.55 5.55
C THR A 45 18.27 12.61 4.04
N ASN A 46 19.27 13.04 3.27
CA ASN A 46 19.18 13.12 1.81
C ASN A 46 19.06 11.73 1.17
N VAL A 47 19.82 10.75 1.66
CA VAL A 47 19.78 9.37 1.16
C VAL A 47 18.48 8.69 1.57
N ALA A 48 18.02 8.89 2.80
CA ALA A 48 16.74 8.38 3.26
C ALA A 48 15.57 8.95 2.46
N ALA A 49 15.56 10.27 2.21
CA ALA A 49 14.55 10.93 1.40
C ALA A 49 14.58 10.45 -0.06
N MET A 50 15.78 10.27 -0.63
CA MET A 50 15.95 9.70 -1.97
C MET A 50 15.33 8.31 -2.07
N VAL A 51 15.66 7.40 -1.16
CA VAL A 51 15.12 6.03 -1.16
C VAL A 51 13.59 6.03 -1.03
N MET A 52 13.03 6.88 -0.17
CA MET A 52 11.57 6.96 0.00
C MET A 52 10.86 7.53 -1.23
N ARG A 53 11.43 8.54 -1.90
CA ARG A 53 10.90 9.07 -3.16
C ARG A 53 10.96 8.00 -4.26
N ASP A 54 12.11 7.37 -4.42
CA ASP A 54 12.33 6.35 -5.44
C ASP A 54 11.38 5.14 -5.21
N LEU A 55 11.14 4.74 -3.95
CA LEU A 55 10.14 3.71 -3.59
C LEU A 55 8.72 4.13 -3.97
N HIS A 56 8.37 5.40 -3.77
CA HIS A 56 7.06 5.93 -4.14
C HIS A 56 6.86 5.91 -5.65
N GLU A 57 7.88 6.29 -6.43
CA GLU A 57 7.83 6.21 -7.89
C GLU A 57 7.63 4.78 -8.40
N LEU A 58 8.31 3.80 -7.80
CA LEU A 58 8.09 2.38 -8.12
C LEU A 58 6.68 1.91 -7.78
N HIS A 59 6.09 2.39 -6.69
CA HIS A 59 4.72 2.02 -6.32
C HIS A 59 3.71 2.56 -7.32
N PHE A 60 3.93 3.79 -7.81
CA PHE A 60 3.03 4.49 -8.73
C PHE A 60 3.30 4.24 -10.22
N SER A 61 4.14 3.26 -10.56
CA SER A 61 4.26 2.77 -11.94
C SER A 61 2.88 2.35 -12.48
N ARG A 62 2.59 2.67 -13.73
CA ARG A 62 1.26 2.45 -14.32
C ARG A 62 1.14 1.09 -15.02
N SER A 63 2.26 0.49 -15.39
CA SER A 63 2.33 -0.81 -16.04
C SER A 63 3.54 -1.60 -15.55
N ASP A 64 3.57 -2.89 -15.88
CA ASP A 64 4.74 -3.72 -15.59
C ASP A 64 5.99 -3.21 -16.32
N SER A 65 5.86 -2.79 -17.59
CA SER A 65 6.98 -2.23 -18.36
C SER A 65 7.57 -0.98 -17.69
N GLU A 66 6.72 -0.03 -17.30
CA GLU A 66 7.17 1.18 -16.59
C GLU A 66 7.84 0.81 -15.25
N PHE A 67 7.32 -0.20 -14.55
CA PHE A 67 7.94 -0.68 -13.33
C PHE A 67 9.31 -1.33 -13.58
N GLN A 68 9.47 -2.16 -14.60
CA GLN A 68 10.76 -2.80 -14.90
C GLN A 68 11.83 -1.76 -15.25
N GLU A 69 11.50 -0.78 -16.08
CA GLU A 69 12.40 0.33 -16.44
C GLU A 69 12.80 1.14 -15.21
N ARG A 70 11.82 1.61 -14.44
CA ARG A 70 12.05 2.40 -13.23
C ARG A 70 12.83 1.63 -12.18
N LYS A 71 12.56 0.33 -12.04
CA LYS A 71 13.28 -0.56 -11.13
C LYS A 71 14.76 -0.66 -11.52
N ALA A 72 15.07 -0.79 -12.82
CA ALA A 72 16.45 -0.83 -13.28
C ALA A 72 17.19 0.49 -12.95
N GLU A 73 16.56 1.64 -13.24
CA GLU A 73 17.10 2.96 -12.92
C GLU A 73 17.36 3.15 -11.42
N VAL A 74 16.35 2.86 -10.59
CA VAL A 74 16.42 3.03 -9.13
C VAL A 74 17.45 2.11 -8.51
N LEU A 75 17.51 0.84 -8.93
CA LEU A 75 18.49 -0.10 -8.40
C LEU A 75 19.91 0.27 -8.82
N GLY A 76 20.14 0.65 -10.08
CA GLY A 76 21.45 1.11 -10.54
C GLY A 76 21.91 2.37 -9.80
N LYS A 77 21.00 3.31 -9.58
CA LYS A 77 21.24 4.51 -8.76
C LYS A 77 21.62 4.14 -7.33
N TRP A 78 20.88 3.25 -6.67
CA TRP A 78 21.17 2.86 -5.28
C TRP A 78 22.48 2.06 -5.16
N GLU A 79 22.83 1.25 -6.15
CA GLU A 79 24.10 0.51 -6.20
C GLU A 79 25.32 1.43 -6.28
N GLY A 80 25.17 2.63 -6.86
CA GLY A 80 26.19 3.68 -6.85
C GLY A 80 26.55 4.21 -5.46
N TYR A 81 25.70 3.99 -4.45
CA TYR A 81 25.96 4.40 -3.07
C TYR A 81 26.49 3.22 -2.26
N THR A 82 27.76 3.31 -1.84
CA THR A 82 28.43 2.25 -1.05
C THR A 82 27.66 1.90 0.22
N GLN A 83 27.09 2.90 0.90
CA GLN A 83 26.27 2.73 2.11
C GLN A 83 24.94 1.99 1.87
N LEU A 84 24.44 1.94 0.64
CA LEU A 84 23.19 1.27 0.29
C LEU A 84 23.37 -0.19 -0.15
N ARG A 85 24.60 -0.71 -0.31
CA ARG A 85 24.84 -2.07 -0.82
C ARG A 85 24.05 -3.16 -0.06
N LYS A 86 24.10 -3.13 1.28
CA LYS A 86 23.33 -4.05 2.13
C LYS A 86 21.82 -3.83 2.01
N PHE A 87 21.41 -2.57 1.87
CA PHE A 87 20.01 -2.21 1.69
C PHE A 87 19.46 -2.71 0.34
N VAL A 88 20.20 -2.57 -0.75
CA VAL A 88 19.81 -3.08 -2.07
C VAL A 88 19.65 -4.60 -2.05
N SER A 89 20.59 -5.32 -1.45
CA SER A 89 20.48 -6.78 -1.28
C SER A 89 19.23 -7.17 -0.48
N TYR A 90 18.96 -6.46 0.62
CA TYR A 90 17.73 -6.63 1.40
C TYR A 90 16.47 -6.31 0.58
N PHE A 91 16.47 -5.22 -0.19
CA PHE A 91 15.31 -4.81 -0.97
C PHE A 91 14.95 -5.86 -2.02
N ARG A 92 15.96 -6.37 -2.73
CA ARG A 92 15.79 -7.45 -3.73
C ARG A 92 15.22 -8.72 -3.09
N SER A 93 15.79 -9.18 -1.99
CA SER A 93 15.38 -10.45 -1.38
C SER A 93 14.01 -10.37 -0.70
N VAL A 94 13.65 -9.23 -0.13
CA VAL A 94 12.42 -9.11 0.67
C VAL A 94 11.25 -8.54 -0.11
N TRP A 95 11.46 -7.55 -0.98
CA TRP A 95 10.38 -6.81 -1.63
C TRP A 95 10.24 -7.10 -3.13
N LEU A 96 11.18 -7.84 -3.72
CA LEU A 96 11.13 -8.27 -5.13
C LEU A 96 11.16 -9.79 -5.27
N ASN A 97 10.80 -10.53 -4.22
CA ASN A 97 10.68 -12.00 -4.29
C ASN A 97 9.32 -12.44 -4.87
N ALA A 98 9.22 -13.72 -5.24
CA ALA A 98 8.04 -14.29 -5.86
C ALA A 98 6.73 -14.15 -5.04
N ARG A 99 6.80 -13.99 -3.71
CA ARG A 99 5.63 -14.01 -2.83
C ARG A 99 5.01 -12.63 -2.62
N VAL A 100 5.84 -11.62 -2.37
CA VAL A 100 5.39 -10.32 -1.86
C VAL A 100 5.77 -9.14 -2.73
N TRP A 101 6.20 -9.37 -3.97
CA TRP A 101 6.59 -8.31 -4.90
C TRP A 101 5.45 -7.43 -5.40
N ARG A 102 4.20 -7.90 -5.32
CA ARG A 102 3.02 -7.20 -5.86
C ARG A 102 2.53 -6.09 -4.92
N TRP A 103 3.29 -5.02 -4.80
CA TRP A 103 2.93 -3.83 -4.02
C TRP A 103 2.73 -2.59 -4.88
N GLN A 104 2.86 -2.69 -6.21
CA GLN A 104 2.67 -1.61 -7.16
C GLN A 104 1.18 -1.35 -7.43
N CYS A 105 0.80 -0.12 -7.74
CA CYS A 105 -0.60 0.27 -7.88
C CYS A 105 -1.28 -0.37 -9.10
N TYR A 106 -0.53 -0.64 -10.18
CA TYR A 106 -1.06 -1.25 -11.40
C TYR A 106 -1.59 -2.69 -11.20
N HIS A 107 -1.27 -3.35 -10.09
CA HIS A 107 -1.89 -4.64 -9.75
C HIS A 107 -3.33 -4.52 -9.25
N THR A 108 -3.77 -3.32 -8.89
CA THR A 108 -5.11 -3.06 -8.36
C THR A 108 -5.94 -2.37 -9.44
N VAL A 109 -7.12 -2.92 -9.72
CA VAL A 109 -8.06 -2.32 -10.69
C VAL A 109 -8.45 -0.91 -10.21
N SER A 110 -8.66 0.00 -11.16
CA SER A 110 -9.11 1.36 -10.86
C SER A 110 -10.38 1.35 -9.99
N GLY A 111 -10.43 2.24 -9.00
CA GLY A 111 -11.53 2.33 -8.03
C GLY A 111 -11.39 1.42 -6.80
N PHE A 112 -10.44 0.49 -6.79
CA PHE A 112 -10.13 -0.31 -5.59
C PHE A 112 -9.03 0.34 -4.75
N ALA A 113 -9.00 -0.01 -3.46
CA ALA A 113 -8.00 0.53 -2.54
C ALA A 113 -6.60 0.04 -2.93
N THR A 114 -5.75 0.98 -3.38
CA THR A 114 -4.33 0.73 -3.71
C THR A 114 -3.45 0.53 -2.47
N THR A 115 -4.01 0.72 -1.28
CA THR A 115 -3.36 0.52 0.03
C THR A 115 -4.35 -0.12 1.00
N ASN A 116 -3.87 -0.85 2.01
CA ASN A 116 -4.70 -1.38 3.10
C ASN A 116 -5.17 -0.27 4.09
N ASN A 117 -5.07 1.00 3.70
CA ASN A 117 -5.33 2.15 4.56
C ASN A 117 -6.68 2.09 5.30
N PRO A 118 -7.78 1.55 4.73
CA PRO A 118 -9.01 1.36 5.51
C PRO A 118 -8.82 0.45 6.74
N CYS A 119 -8.12 -0.67 6.59
CA CYS A 119 -7.83 -1.60 7.69
C CYS A 119 -6.91 -0.94 8.73
N GLU A 120 -5.88 -0.21 8.31
CA GLU A 120 -4.98 0.47 9.24
C GLU A 120 -5.65 1.62 9.99
N ALA A 121 -6.48 2.42 9.30
CA ALA A 121 -7.27 3.47 9.92
C ALA A 121 -8.24 2.89 10.95
N TYR A 122 -8.90 1.77 10.63
CA TYR A 122 -9.78 1.08 11.57
C TYR A 122 -9.01 0.52 12.77
N ASN A 123 -7.87 -0.13 12.54
CA ASN A 123 -6.97 -0.60 13.60
C ASN A 123 -6.48 0.54 14.50
N ALA A 124 -6.21 1.72 13.94
CA ALA A 124 -5.81 2.90 14.70
C ALA A 124 -6.95 3.40 15.60
N THR A 125 -8.19 3.41 15.11
CA THR A 125 -9.39 3.75 15.89
C THR A 125 -9.58 2.80 17.06
N ILE A 126 -9.52 1.48 16.84
CA ILE A 126 -9.61 0.49 17.93
C ILE A 126 -8.51 0.73 18.97
N LYS A 127 -7.27 0.92 18.52
CA LYS A 127 -6.14 1.18 19.42
C LYS A 127 -6.33 2.47 20.23
N ARG A 128 -6.93 3.51 19.63
CA ARG A 128 -7.13 4.80 20.30
C ARG A 128 -8.30 4.76 21.26
N ASP A 129 -9.44 4.23 20.83
CA ASP A 129 -10.74 4.44 21.49
C ASP A 129 -11.18 3.24 22.34
N VAL A 130 -10.69 2.04 22.02
CA VAL A 130 -11.09 0.80 22.69
C VAL A 130 -10.00 0.33 23.66
N THR A 131 -8.77 0.16 23.16
CA THR A 131 -7.69 -0.36 24.02
C THR A 131 -6.89 0.74 24.71
N LEU A 132 -7.10 2.01 24.36
CA LEU A 132 -6.32 3.15 24.84
C LEU A 132 -4.80 2.91 24.69
N ARG A 133 -4.40 2.20 23.62
CA ARG A 133 -3.04 1.74 23.30
C ARG A 133 -2.42 0.82 24.37
N ARG A 134 -3.23 0.25 25.26
CA ARG A 134 -2.80 -0.73 26.26
C ARG A 134 -2.86 -2.13 25.67
N LYS A 135 -1.93 -3.00 26.09
CA LYS A 135 -1.99 -4.44 25.82
C LYS A 135 -2.98 -5.07 26.80
N LEU A 136 -4.02 -5.70 26.29
CA LEU A 136 -5.02 -6.41 27.08
C LEU A 136 -4.82 -7.92 26.96
N LYS A 137 -5.17 -8.67 28.00
CA LYS A 137 -5.30 -10.13 27.91
C LYS A 137 -6.47 -10.47 26.97
N VAL A 138 -6.41 -11.62 26.31
CA VAL A 138 -7.41 -12.03 25.29
C VAL A 138 -8.85 -11.93 25.80
N GLY A 139 -9.13 -12.42 27.01
CA GLY A 139 -10.49 -12.32 27.60
C GLY A 139 -10.98 -10.87 27.72
N ALA A 140 -10.17 -10.00 28.32
CA ALA A 140 -10.50 -8.57 28.45
C ALA A 140 -10.58 -7.86 27.09
N LEU A 141 -9.81 -8.30 26.09
CA LEU A 141 -9.89 -7.75 24.73
C LEU A 141 -11.22 -8.13 24.08
N ILE A 142 -11.69 -9.38 24.23
CA ILE A 142 -12.97 -9.84 23.69
C ILE A 142 -14.11 -9.00 24.26
N ASP A 143 -14.12 -8.74 25.58
CA ASP A 143 -15.15 -7.92 26.21
C ASP A 143 -15.20 -6.51 25.62
N GLN A 144 -14.04 -5.88 25.43
CA GLN A 144 -13.94 -4.54 24.83
C GLN A 144 -14.38 -4.53 23.36
N LEU A 145 -14.04 -5.56 22.59
CA LEU A 145 -14.49 -5.69 21.20
C LEU A 145 -16.00 -5.92 21.12
N LEU A 146 -16.61 -6.66 22.05
CA LEU A 146 -18.06 -6.84 22.11
C LEU A 146 -18.78 -5.53 22.43
N ILE A 147 -18.24 -4.71 23.33
CA ILE A 147 -18.76 -3.37 23.62
C ILE A 147 -18.67 -2.49 22.36
N LEU A 148 -17.54 -2.51 21.66
CA LEU A 148 -17.38 -1.81 20.38
C LEU A 148 -18.46 -2.26 19.38
N CYS A 149 -18.62 -3.56 19.15
CA CYS A 149 -19.59 -4.10 18.20
C CYS A 149 -21.03 -3.65 18.54
N ARG A 150 -21.41 -3.68 19.83
CA ARG A 150 -22.73 -3.18 20.28
C ARG A 150 -22.87 -1.68 20.05
N GLY A 151 -21.82 -0.90 20.32
CA GLY A 151 -21.81 0.55 20.09
C GLY A 151 -21.84 0.94 18.60
N GLU A 152 -21.21 0.14 17.74
CA GLU A 152 -21.29 0.30 16.28
C GLU A 152 -22.67 -0.14 15.75
N SER A 153 -23.27 -1.21 16.29
CA SER A 153 -24.57 -1.71 15.82
C SER A 153 -25.72 -0.75 16.07
N VAL A 154 -25.63 0.08 17.12
CA VAL A 154 -26.63 1.12 17.42
C VAL A 154 -26.36 2.45 16.74
N ARG A 155 -25.18 2.61 16.11
CA ARG A 155 -24.87 3.82 15.36
C ARG A 155 -25.64 3.78 14.03
N ALA A 156 -26.74 4.53 13.97
CA ALA A 156 -27.52 4.74 12.76
C ALA A 156 -26.74 5.61 11.75
N ARG A 157 -25.69 5.04 11.16
CA ARG A 157 -24.96 5.66 10.06
C ARG A 157 -25.47 5.03 8.77
N ALA A 158 -26.19 5.82 7.97
CA ALA A 158 -26.61 5.37 6.65
C ALA A 158 -25.38 4.94 5.85
N PHE A 159 -25.41 3.73 5.30
CA PHE A 159 -24.43 3.31 4.32
C PHE A 159 -24.62 4.17 3.07
N ALA A 160 -23.54 4.79 2.60
CA ALA A 160 -23.56 5.47 1.32
C ALA A 160 -23.79 4.42 0.22
N GLN A 161 -24.90 4.55 -0.51
CA GLN A 161 -25.24 3.66 -1.62
C GLN A 161 -24.54 4.05 -2.92
N SER A 162 -23.96 5.24 -2.96
CA SER A 162 -23.18 5.76 -4.08
C SER A 162 -21.83 6.30 -3.58
N PRO A 163 -20.76 6.19 -4.39
CA PRO A 163 -19.48 6.82 -4.08
C PRO A 163 -19.66 8.35 -3.94
N GLY A 164 -19.30 8.89 -2.79
CA GLY A 164 -19.26 10.33 -2.53
C GLY A 164 -17.83 10.84 -2.57
N VAL A 165 -17.62 12.06 -3.09
CA VAL A 165 -16.31 12.70 -3.03
C VAL A 165 -16.13 13.31 -1.64
N ASP A 166 -15.09 12.92 -0.92
CA ASP A 166 -14.76 13.52 0.39
C ASP A 166 -14.26 14.96 0.18
N ASP A 167 -14.96 15.95 0.76
CA ASP A 167 -14.58 17.36 0.72
C ASP A 167 -13.13 17.61 1.17
N ARG A 168 -12.64 16.81 2.13
CA ARG A 168 -11.24 16.86 2.57
C ARG A 168 -10.30 16.46 1.45
N MET A 169 -10.65 15.42 0.69
CA MET A 169 -9.88 14.99 -0.48
C MET A 169 -9.92 16.06 -1.57
N VAL A 170 -11.08 16.66 -1.84
CA VAL A 170 -11.21 17.79 -2.80
C VAL A 170 -10.34 18.97 -2.39
N ARG A 171 -10.42 19.41 -1.12
CA ARG A 171 -9.60 20.51 -0.61
C ARG A 171 -8.11 20.22 -0.74
N ARG A 172 -7.69 18.99 -0.44
CA ARG A 172 -6.27 18.59 -0.54
C ARG A 172 -5.81 18.49 -1.99
N ALA A 173 -6.59 17.91 -2.89
CA ALA A 173 -6.28 17.87 -4.31
C ALA A 173 -6.11 19.28 -4.87
N ARG A 174 -7.06 20.19 -4.58
CA ARG A 174 -6.96 21.61 -4.98
C ARG A 174 -5.71 22.30 -4.41
N ALA A 175 -5.33 22.02 -3.17
CA ALA A 175 -4.12 22.58 -2.58
C ALA A 175 -2.84 22.10 -3.28
N LEU A 176 -2.78 20.80 -3.62
CA LEU A 176 -1.65 20.23 -4.36
C LEU A 176 -1.59 20.77 -5.81
N ALA A 177 -2.75 20.95 -6.46
CA ALA A 177 -2.85 21.58 -7.79
C ALA A 177 -2.24 22.99 -7.76
N ARG A 178 -2.68 23.83 -6.81
CA ARG A 178 -2.17 25.20 -6.66
C ARG A 178 -0.66 25.26 -6.38
N ALA A 179 -0.11 24.25 -5.72
CA ALA A 179 1.31 24.16 -5.42
C ALA A 179 2.13 23.56 -6.58
N GLY A 180 1.51 23.17 -7.70
CA GLY A 180 2.21 22.48 -8.79
C GLY A 180 2.72 21.09 -8.40
N LEU A 181 2.13 20.47 -7.38
CA LEU A 181 2.55 19.17 -6.83
C LEU A 181 1.70 18.00 -7.32
N LEU A 182 0.72 18.24 -8.20
CA LEU A 182 -0.03 17.19 -8.88
C LEU A 182 0.56 16.92 -10.25
N ARG A 183 0.87 15.64 -10.49
CA ARG A 183 1.08 15.12 -11.83
C ARG A 183 -0.23 14.52 -12.31
N GLU A 184 -0.92 15.22 -13.20
CA GLU A 184 -2.13 14.72 -13.84
C GLU A 184 -1.74 13.99 -15.13
N PHE A 185 -2.22 12.76 -15.28
CA PHE A 185 -2.10 12.01 -16.54
C PHE A 185 -3.52 11.83 -17.09
N THR A 186 -3.77 12.44 -18.24
CA THR A 186 -5.00 12.22 -18.99
C THR A 186 -4.68 11.19 -20.09
N PRO A 187 -5.13 9.93 -19.97
CA PRO A 187 -4.95 8.97 -21.04
C PRO A 187 -5.65 9.50 -22.31
N GLU A 188 -4.94 9.46 -23.44
CA GLU A 188 -5.51 9.81 -24.73
C GLU A 188 -6.59 8.77 -25.09
N ARG A 189 -7.86 9.16 -24.95
CA ARG A 189 -9.02 8.29 -25.25
C ARG A 189 -9.26 8.10 -26.76
N THR A 190 -8.30 8.47 -27.60
CA THR A 190 -8.40 8.47 -29.06
C THR A 190 -8.07 7.12 -29.69
N SER A 191 -7.60 6.12 -28.92
CA SER A 191 -7.29 4.79 -29.45
C SER A 191 -8.13 3.68 -28.81
N ILE A 192 -8.40 2.64 -29.61
CA ILE A 192 -9.12 1.41 -29.22
C ILE A 192 -8.42 0.67 -28.06
N ALA A 193 -7.13 0.93 -27.79
CA ALA A 193 -6.39 0.28 -26.72
C ALA A 193 -7.03 0.49 -25.33
N PHE A 194 -7.66 1.66 -25.11
CA PHE A 194 -8.39 1.97 -23.87
C PHE A 194 -9.57 1.01 -23.61
N LEU A 195 -10.19 0.46 -24.66
CA LEU A 195 -11.30 -0.49 -24.53
C LEU A 195 -10.81 -1.92 -24.26
N LEU A 196 -9.54 -2.22 -24.55
CA LEU A 196 -8.97 -3.56 -24.45
C LEU A 196 -8.28 -3.83 -23.11
N GLY A 197 -8.22 -2.85 -22.20
CA GLY A 197 -7.62 -3.01 -20.86
C GLY A 197 -6.11 -3.23 -20.89
N SER A 198 -5.47 -2.85 -21.99
CA SER A 198 -4.02 -2.97 -22.21
C SER A 198 -3.35 -1.62 -22.00
N ASP A 199 -3.23 -1.19 -20.75
CA ASP A 199 -2.27 -0.17 -20.32
C ASP A 199 -1.40 -0.76 -19.18
#